data_AF-A0A2V6ZAV6-F1
#
_entry.id   AF-A0A2V6ZAV6-F1
#
_cell.length_a   1.000
_cell.length_b   1.000
_cell.length_c   1.000
_cell.angle_alpha   90.00
_cell.angle_beta   90.00
_cell.angle_gamma   90.00
#
_symmetry.space_group_name_H-M   'P 1'
#
loop_
_entity.id
_entity.type
_entity.pdbx_description
1 polymer ?
#
loop_
_entity_poly.entity_id
_entity_poly.type
_entity_poly.pdbx_seq_one_letter_code
_entity_poly.pdbx_strand_id
1 'polypeptide(L)'
;MRGIPARVTLVVAERYLTPQRAWLDGLAIIVPAATATRWLLVADLACLIAVGLGMRPRLLGVLLALGGGFFVLNGLGMVLTDFYLALALFHLGVGVTAVLCGRLARWLGAAALGLALLLGALT
;
A
#
# COMPACT_ATOMS: atom_id res chain seq x y z
N MET A 1 -2.09 26.26 40.76
CA MET A 1 -2.90 25.90 39.57
C MET A 1 -1.94 25.75 38.39
N ARG A 2 -1.56 24.51 38.06
CA ARG A 2 -0.55 24.21 37.03
C ARG A 2 -1.21 24.33 35.65
N GLY A 3 -0.71 25.24 34.82
CA GLY A 3 -1.15 25.40 33.45
C GLY A 3 -0.95 24.09 32.69
N ILE A 4 -2.05 23.46 32.30
CA ILE A 4 -2.04 22.43 31.28
C ILE A 4 -1.45 23.10 30.04
N PRO A 5 -0.32 22.63 29.50
CA PRO A 5 0.35 23.32 28.41
C PRO A 5 -0.62 23.38 27.23
N ALA A 6 -1.04 24.58 26.84
CA ALA A 6 -1.99 24.83 25.76
C ALA A 6 -1.60 24.13 24.44
N ARG A 7 -0.32 23.80 24.27
CA ARG A 7 0.21 22.98 23.16
C ARG A 7 -0.28 21.53 23.19
N VAL A 8 -0.39 20.91 24.37
CA VAL A 8 -0.88 19.53 24.49
C VAL A 8 -2.37 19.46 24.21
N THR A 9 -3.14 20.44 24.68
CA THR A 9 -4.57 20.54 24.35
C THR A 9 -4.82 20.86 22.87
N LEU A 10 -3.98 21.67 22.22
CA LEU A 10 -4.05 21.90 20.77
C LEU A 10 -3.72 20.64 19.96
N VAL A 11 -2.66 19.90 20.33
CA VAL A 11 -2.29 18.64 19.65
C VAL A 11 -3.36 17.56 19.84
N VAL A 12 -3.96 17.48 21.03
CA VAL A 12 -5.07 16.56 21.28
C VAL A 12 -6.31 17.00 20.51
N ALA A 13 -6.65 18.29 20.49
CA ALA A 13 -7.78 18.81 19.71
C ALA A 13 -7.59 18.62 18.20
N GLU A 14 -6.39 18.78 17.65
CA GLU A 14 -6.07 18.50 16.24
C GLU A 14 -6.36 17.05 15.86
N ARG A 15 -6.02 16.08 16.71
CA ARG A 15 -6.34 14.66 16.46
C ARG A 15 -7.84 14.38 16.38
N TYR A 16 -8.66 15.16 17.07
CA TYR A 16 -10.13 15.04 17.05
C TYR A 16 -10.82 15.91 15.98
N LEU A 17 -10.12 16.85 15.35
CA LEU A 17 -10.70 17.77 14.35
C LEU A 17 -10.75 17.18 12.93
N THR A 18 -10.16 16.00 12.70
CA THR A 18 -10.34 15.25 11.45
C THR A 18 -10.84 13.84 11.76
N PRO A 19 -12.16 13.64 11.99
CA PRO A 19 -12.75 12.29 12.04
C PRO A 19 -12.43 11.46 10.77
N GLN A 20 -12.08 12.14 9.67
CA GLN A 20 -11.52 11.57 8.44
C GLN A 20 -10.12 10.93 8.59
N ARG A 21 -9.38 11.11 9.69
CA ARG A 21 -8.07 10.46 9.91
C ARG A 21 -8.11 9.32 10.92
N ALA A 22 -9.13 9.25 11.76
CA ALA A 22 -9.24 8.21 12.78
C ALA A 22 -9.34 6.78 12.20
N TRP A 23 -9.89 6.61 10.99
CA TRP A 23 -9.87 5.32 10.29
C TRP A 23 -8.50 4.99 9.66
N LEU A 24 -7.70 6.00 9.31
CA LEU A 24 -6.33 5.83 8.80
C LEU A 24 -5.41 5.34 9.92
N ASP A 25 -5.60 5.82 11.16
CA ASP A 25 -4.88 5.33 12.33
C ASP A 25 -5.15 3.83 12.58
N GLY A 26 -6.35 3.34 12.27
CA GLY A 26 -6.67 1.91 12.32
C GLY A 26 -5.98 1.08 11.23
N LEU A 27 -5.67 1.70 10.09
CA LEU A 27 -4.91 1.07 9.01
C LEU A 27 -3.40 1.18 9.19
N ALA A 28 -2.91 1.99 10.13
CA ALA A 28 -1.49 2.07 10.47
C ALA A 28 -0.92 0.72 10.91
N ILE A 29 -1.76 -0.16 11.47
CA ILE A 29 -1.43 -1.56 11.81
C ILE A 29 -1.02 -2.39 10.58
N ILE A 30 -1.34 -1.93 9.37
CA ILE A 30 -1.04 -2.64 8.11
C ILE A 30 0.26 -2.10 7.49
N VAL A 31 0.83 -1.01 8.01
CA VAL A 31 1.99 -0.33 7.41
C VAL A 31 3.27 -1.09 7.77
N PRO A 32 3.94 -1.74 6.80
CA PRO A 32 5.15 -2.48 7.08
C PRO A 32 6.33 -1.53 7.36
N ALA A 33 7.30 -1.98 8.15
CA ALA A 33 8.55 -1.26 8.39
C ALA A 33 9.26 -0.84 7.07
N ALA A 34 9.98 0.29 7.09
CA ALA A 34 10.58 0.91 5.90
C ALA A 34 11.56 0.02 5.11
N THR A 35 12.18 -0.97 5.76
CA THR A 35 13.03 -1.97 5.07
C THR A 35 12.21 -3.08 4.41
N ALA A 36 11.07 -3.46 5.00
CA ALA A 36 10.14 -4.45 4.47
C ALA A 36 9.42 -3.94 3.21
N THR A 37 9.01 -2.67 3.19
CA THR A 37 8.35 -2.04 2.03
C THR A 37 9.24 -2.02 0.78
N ARG A 38 10.57 -1.92 0.92
CA ARG A 38 11.50 -2.01 -0.24
C ARG A 38 11.44 -3.37 -0.92
N TRP A 39 11.45 -4.46 -0.15
CA TRP A 39 11.36 -5.81 -0.69
C TRP A 39 9.95 -6.14 -1.21
N LEU A 40 8.92 -5.59 -0.57
CA LEU A 40 7.55 -5.69 -1.06
C LEU A 40 7.36 -4.98 -2.41
N LEU A 41 7.99 -3.81 -2.62
CA LEU A 41 7.98 -3.14 -3.93
C LEU A 41 8.63 -3.99 -5.03
N VAL A 42 9.69 -4.75 -4.70
CA VAL A 42 10.30 -5.69 -5.66
C VAL A 42 9.34 -6.84 -5.96
N ALA A 43 8.64 -7.36 -4.95
CA ALA A 43 7.62 -8.40 -5.14
C ALA A 43 6.43 -7.91 -5.98
N ASP A 44 5.98 -6.67 -5.75
CA ASP A 44 4.92 -6.03 -6.55
C ASP A 44 5.34 -5.86 -7.99
N LEU A 45 6.58 -5.43 -8.23
CA LEU A 45 7.14 -5.28 -9.57
C LEU A 45 7.10 -6.62 -10.31
N ALA A 46 7.52 -7.71 -9.66
CA ALA A 46 7.46 -9.05 -10.23
C ALA A 46 6.01 -9.48 -10.52
N CYS A 47 5.06 -9.16 -9.62
CA CYS A 47 3.64 -9.43 -9.81
C CYS A 47 3.08 -8.67 -11.03
N LEU A 48 3.34 -7.36 -11.14
CA LEU A 48 2.87 -6.53 -12.24
C LEU A 48 3.44 -6.98 -13.59
N ILE A 49 4.73 -7.34 -13.63
CA ILE A 49 5.35 -7.92 -14.83
C ILE A 49 4.65 -9.23 -15.19
N ALA A 50 4.45 -10.13 -14.22
CA ALA A 50 3.82 -11.43 -14.47
C ALA A 50 2.36 -11.29 -14.95
N VAL A 51 1.61 -10.31 -14.42
CA VAL A 51 0.26 -9.96 -14.89
C VAL A 51 0.32 -9.40 -16.33
N GLY A 52 1.22 -8.44 -16.59
CA GLY A 52 1.38 -7.83 -17.91
C GLY A 52 1.81 -8.81 -19.00
N LEU A 53 2.66 -9.78 -18.66
CA LEU A 53 3.06 -10.89 -19.56
C LEU A 53 1.89 -11.82 -19.91
N GLY A 54 0.83 -11.83 -19.10
CA GLY A 54 -0.42 -12.54 -19.37
C GLY A 54 -1.28 -11.87 -20.45
N MET A 55 -1.04 -10.60 -20.77
CA MET A 55 -1.77 -9.84 -21.78
C MET A 55 -1.12 -9.97 -23.17
N ARG A 56 -1.90 -9.77 -24.25
CA ARG A 56 -1.38 -9.67 -25.61
C ARG A 56 -1.74 -8.29 -26.21
N PRO A 57 -0.77 -7.55 -26.77
CA PRO A 57 0.68 -7.86 -26.87
C PRO A 57 1.42 -7.69 -25.54
N ARG A 58 2.36 -8.61 -25.24
CA ARG A 58 3.01 -8.74 -23.93
C ARG A 58 3.76 -7.49 -23.47
N LEU A 59 4.53 -6.87 -24.37
CA LEU A 59 5.31 -5.67 -24.04
C LEU A 59 4.41 -4.52 -23.61
N LEU A 60 3.32 -4.31 -24.35
CA LEU A 60 2.33 -3.28 -24.01
C LEU A 60 1.63 -3.60 -22.69
N GLY A 61 1.30 -4.89 -22.45
CA GLY A 61 0.73 -5.35 -21.19
C GLY A 61 1.61 -5.05 -19.98
N VAL A 62 2.93 -5.31 -20.08
CA VAL A 62 3.89 -4.98 -19.03
C VAL A 62 3.99 -3.46 -18.83
N LEU A 63 4.11 -2.68 -19.91
CA LEU A 63 4.17 -1.22 -19.81
C LEU A 63 2.90 -0.62 -19.18
N LEU A 64 1.73 -1.15 -19.54
CA LEU A 64 0.45 -0.73 -18.97
C LEU A 64 0.32 -1.14 -17.50
N ALA A 65 0.74 -2.35 -17.12
CA ALA A 65 0.71 -2.80 -15.74
C ALA A 65 1.64 -1.97 -14.84
N LEU A 66 2.85 -1.65 -15.34
CA LEU A 66 3.81 -0.81 -14.63
C LEU A 66 3.36 0.64 -14.55
N GLY A 67 2.92 1.21 -15.67
CA GLY A 67 2.41 2.58 -15.73
C GLY A 67 1.15 2.77 -14.89
N GLY A 68 0.22 1.80 -14.97
CA GLY A 68 -0.98 1.77 -14.15
C GLY A 68 -0.66 1.63 -12.67
N GLY A 69 0.26 0.73 -12.30
CA GLY A 69 0.72 0.60 -10.91
C GLY A 69 1.33 1.90 -10.37
N PHE A 70 2.21 2.53 -11.14
CA PHE A 70 2.80 3.82 -10.75
C PHE A 70 1.74 4.92 -10.60
N PHE A 71 0.78 5.01 -11.52
CA PHE A 71 -0.30 5.98 -11.46
C PHE A 71 -1.19 5.77 -10.23
N VAL A 72 -1.57 4.51 -9.95
CA VAL A 72 -2.36 4.15 -8.76
C VAL A 72 -1.61 4.49 -7.48
N LEU A 73 -0.32 4.17 -7.39
CA LEU A 73 0.50 4.50 -6.21
C LEU A 73 0.55 6.02 -5.96
N ASN A 74 0.77 6.81 -7.02
CA ASN A 74 0.77 8.28 -6.90
C ASN A 74 -0.60 8.83 -6.53
N GLY A 75 -1.66 8.31 -7.14
CA GLY A 75 -3.04 8.68 -6.83
C GLY A 75 -3.38 8.38 -5.36
N LEU A 76 -3.03 7.19 -4.87
CA LEU A 76 -3.21 6.81 -3.47
C LEU A 76 -2.42 7.74 -2.54
N GLY A 77 -1.16 8.06 -2.86
CA GLY A 77 -0.36 9.00 -2.07
C GLY A 77 -0.98 10.40 -2.00
N MET A 78 -1.54 10.89 -3.11
CA MET A 78 -2.24 12.17 -3.14
C MET A 78 -3.56 12.15 -2.36
N VAL A 79 -4.38 11.11 -2.52
CA VAL A 79 -5.70 11.00 -1.89
C VAL A 79 -5.59 10.79 -0.38
N LEU A 80 -4.69 9.92 0.05
CA LEU A 80 -4.55 9.54 1.45
C LEU A 80 -3.74 10.57 2.24
N THR A 81 -2.96 11.42 1.56
CA THR A 81 -2.00 12.36 2.18
C THR A 81 -0.97 11.68 3.09
N ASP A 82 -0.88 10.35 3.02
CA ASP A 82 0.04 9.49 3.75
C ASP A 82 0.65 8.47 2.77
N PHE A 83 1.94 8.64 2.51
CA PHE A 83 2.67 7.82 1.54
C PHE A 83 2.87 6.38 2.00
N TYR A 84 3.05 6.14 3.30
CA TYR A 84 3.30 4.80 3.82
C TYR A 84 2.03 3.96 3.84
N LEU A 85 0.90 4.58 4.16
CA LEU A 85 -0.39 3.92 4.06
C LEU A 85 -0.80 3.68 2.60
N ALA A 86 -0.52 4.62 1.70
CA ALA A 86 -0.70 4.43 0.26
C ALA A 86 0.11 3.23 -0.26
N LEU A 87 1.36 3.08 0.19
CA LEU A 87 2.22 1.93 -0.11
C LEU A 87 1.63 0.61 0.40
N ALA A 88 1.15 0.58 1.65
CA ALA A 88 0.53 -0.61 2.23
C ALA A 88 -0.70 -1.06 1.41
N LEU A 89 -1.58 -0.13 1.06
CA LEU A 89 -2.74 -0.42 0.22
C LEU A 89 -2.35 -0.82 -1.21
N PHE A 90 -1.27 -0.25 -1.73
CA PHE A 90 -0.73 -0.63 -3.03
C PHE A 90 -0.24 -2.08 -3.06
N HIS A 91 0.52 -2.52 -2.04
CA HIS A 91 0.96 -3.92 -1.89
C HIS A 91 -0.23 -4.89 -1.90
N LEU A 92 -1.29 -4.55 -1.16
CA LEU A 92 -2.52 -5.35 -1.14
C LEU A 92 -3.21 -5.36 -2.51
N GLY A 93 -3.34 -4.19 -3.15
CA GLY A 93 -3.96 -4.06 -4.46
C GLY A 93 -3.25 -4.86 -5.54
N VAL A 94 -1.92 -4.80 -5.58
CA VAL A 94 -1.10 -5.57 -6.54
C VAL A 94 -1.22 -7.06 -6.27
N GLY A 95 -1.13 -7.49 -5.01
CA GLY A 95 -1.31 -8.90 -4.62
C GLY A 95 -2.68 -9.45 -5.06
N VAL A 96 -3.76 -8.73 -4.77
CA VAL A 96 -5.13 -9.11 -5.19
C VAL A 96 -5.23 -9.17 -6.71
N THR A 97 -4.72 -8.16 -7.42
CA THR A 97 -4.76 -8.11 -8.89
C THR A 97 -3.99 -9.29 -9.50
N ALA A 98 -2.83 -9.63 -8.94
CA ALA A 98 -2.03 -10.77 -9.38
C ALA A 98 -2.71 -12.11 -9.12
N VAL A 99 -3.42 -12.26 -8.00
CA VAL A 99 -4.24 -13.46 -7.69
C VAL A 99 -5.39 -13.60 -8.68
N LEU A 100 -6.13 -12.53 -8.93
CA LEU A 100 -7.36 -12.55 -9.74
C LEU A 100 -7.06 -12.63 -11.24
N CYS A 101 -6.06 -11.89 -11.72
CA CYS A 101 -5.78 -11.76 -13.15
C CYS A 101 -4.65 -12.70 -13.63
N GLY A 102 -3.77 -13.14 -12.74
CA GLY A 102 -2.61 -13.94 -13.09
C GLY A 102 -2.86 -15.44 -12.98
N ARG A 103 -3.19 -16.14 -14.07
CA ARG A 103 -3.31 -17.61 -14.02
C ARG A 103 -2.01 -18.30 -13.58
N LEU A 104 -0.86 -17.79 -14.05
CA LEU A 104 0.50 -18.21 -13.65
C LEU A 104 1.00 -17.44 -12.42
N ALA A 105 0.62 -16.17 -12.28
CA ALA A 105 1.08 -15.30 -11.20
C ALA A 105 0.28 -15.46 -9.89
N ARG A 106 -0.76 -16.29 -9.86
CA ARG A 106 -1.66 -16.43 -8.70
C ARG A 106 -0.93 -16.75 -7.41
N TRP A 107 0.06 -17.63 -7.49
CA TRP A 107 0.82 -18.08 -6.33
C TRP A 107 1.82 -17.03 -5.88
N LEU A 108 2.40 -16.30 -6.85
CA LEU A 108 3.27 -15.16 -6.59
C LEU A 108 2.49 -14.03 -5.89
N GLY A 109 1.29 -13.72 -6.41
CA GLY A 109 0.38 -12.74 -5.84
C GLY A 109 -0.12 -13.14 -4.46
N ALA A 110 -0.49 -14.41 -4.26
CA ALA A 110 -0.91 -14.92 -2.95
C ALA A 110 0.23 -14.86 -1.92
N ALA A 111 1.46 -15.21 -2.33
CA ALA A 111 2.63 -15.10 -1.47
C ALA A 111 2.96 -13.64 -1.13
N ALA A 112 2.90 -12.73 -2.11
CA ALA A 112 3.11 -11.31 -1.90
C ALA A 112 2.04 -10.70 -0.98
N LEU A 113 0.78 -11.06 -1.17
CA LEU A 113 -0.34 -10.63 -0.33
C LEU A 113 -0.17 -11.13 1.11
N GLY A 114 0.13 -12.42 1.27
CA GLY A 114 0.37 -13.02 2.58
C GLY A 114 1.57 -12.39 3.28
N LEU A 115 2.65 -12.12 2.55
CA LEU A 115 3.85 -11.47 3.08
C LEU A 115 3.57 -10.02 3.50
N ALA A 116 2.82 -9.26 2.70
CA ALA A 116 2.42 -7.89 3.03
C ALA A 116 1.57 -7.84 4.31
N LEU A 117 0.59 -8.74 4.43
CA LEU A 117 -0.25 -8.84 5.62
C LEU A 117 0.54 -9.28 6.86
N LEU A 118 1.41 -10.29 6.71
CA LEU A 118 2.25 -10.78 7.80
C LEU A 118 3.20 -9.69 8.30
N LEU A 119 3.87 -8.99 7.37
CA LEU A 119 4.80 -7.93 7.72
C LEU A 119 4.10 -6.73 8.34
N GLY A 120 2.92 -6.33 7.83
CA GLY A 120 2.10 -5.32 8.49
C GLY A 120 1.74 -5.72 9.92
N ALA A 121 1.26 -6.95 10.13
CA ALA A 121 0.88 -7.43 11.47
C ALA A 121 2.07 -7.60 12.46
N LEU A 122 3.29 -7.76 11.95
CA LEU A 122 4.50 -7.98 12.76
C LEU A 122 5.28 -6.71 13.09
N THR A 123 4.89 -5.55 12.56
CA THR A 123 5.58 -4.26 12.74
C THR A 123 4.70 -3.23 13.40
#